data_AF-A0A5J4T398-F1
#
_entry.id   AF-A0A5J4T398-F1
#
_cell.length_a   1.000
_cell.length_b   1.000
_cell.length_c   1.000
_cell.angle_alpha   90.00
_cell.angle_beta   90.00
_cell.angle_gamma   90.00
#
_symmetry.space_group_name_H-M   'P 1'
#
loop_
_entity.id
_entity.type
_entity.pdbx_description
1 polymer ?
#
loop_
_entity_poly.entity_id
_entity_poly.type
_entity_poly.pdbx_seq_one_letter_code
_entity_poly.pdbx_strand_id
1 'polypeptide(L)' 'MEVVESGRELRLQVGDTPATVKVISGIAECFGAELVPGKQYSIQGKQSYGIFC' A
#
# COMPACT_ATOMS: atom_id res chain seq x y z
N MET A 1 -6.75 5.92 -8.22
CA MET A 1 -6.13 6.71 -7.13
C MET A 1 -7.10 6.69 -5.99
N GLU A 2 -6.69 6.21 -4.83
CA GLU A 2 -7.52 6.20 -3.63
C GLU A 2 -6.97 7.19 -2.60
N VAL A 3 -7.86 7.81 -1.85
CA VAL A 3 -7.54 8.68 -0.72
C VAL A 3 -7.96 7.92 0.53
N VAL A 4 -7.00 7.70 1.42
CA VAL A 4 -7.21 6.98 2.68
C VAL A 4 -7.03 7.99 3.80
N GLU A 5 -8.03 8.09 4.68
CA GLU A 5 -7.96 8.97 5.84
C GLU A 5 -6.89 8.49 6.84
N SER A 6 -6.31 9.41 7.61
CA SER A 6 -5.34 9.03 8.64
C SER A 6 -5.98 8.19 9.74
N GLY A 7 -5.24 7.21 10.25
CA GLY A 7 -5.70 6.20 11.18
C GLY A 7 -6.46 5.03 10.52
N ARG A 8 -6.46 4.94 9.19
CA ARG A 8 -7.17 3.89 8.43
C ARG A 8 -6.20 3.00 7.67
N GLU A 9 -6.68 1.80 7.37
CA GLU A 9 -5.95 0.79 6.61
C GLU A 9 -6.62 0.56 5.25
N LEU A 10 -5.84 0.67 4.18
CA LEU A 10 -6.18 0.16 2.86
C LEU A 10 -5.81 -1.32 2.77
N ARG A 11 -6.81 -2.17 2.52
CA ARG A 11 -6.62 -3.61 2.33
C ARG A 11 -6.59 -3.97 0.86
N LEU A 12 -5.45 -4.49 0.41
CA LEU A 12 -5.22 -4.92 -0.96
C LEU A 12 -5.18 -6.45 -1.01
N GLN A 13 -6.12 -7.06 -1.74
CA GLN A 13 -6.05 -8.48 -2.05
C GLN A 13 -5.31 -8.67 -3.37
N VAL A 14 -4.14 -9.29 -3.33
CA VAL A 14 -3.31 -9.54 -4.50
C VAL A 14 -3.49 -11.00 -4.93
N GLY A 15 -3.70 -11.21 -6.23
CA GLY A 15 -3.92 -12.53 -6.84
C GLY A 15 -2.70 -13.00 -7.64
N ASP A 16 -2.96 -13.60 -8.81
CA ASP A 16 -1.91 -13.99 -9.76
C ASP A 16 -1.22 -12.79 -10.42
N THR A 17 -1.92 -11.67 -10.54
CA THR A 17 -1.38 -10.43 -11.13
C THR A 17 -0.79 -9.54 -10.04
N PRO A 18 0.48 -9.10 -10.17
CA PRO A 18 1.08 -8.13 -9.27
C PRO A 18 0.28 -6.83 -9.16
N ALA A 19 0.17 -6.30 -7.95
CA ALA A 19 -0.31 -4.94 -7.71
C ALA A 19 0.86 -3.97 -7.62
N THR A 20 0.67 -2.72 -8.04
CA THR A 20 1.66 -1.66 -7.87
C THR A 20 1.09 -0.59 -6.96
N VAL A 21 1.86 -0.21 -5.94
CA VAL A 21 1.50 0.84 -4.99
C VAL A 21 2.52 1.98 -5.04
N LYS A 22 2.01 3.20 -4.95
CA LYS A 22 2.80 4.43 -4.85
C LYS A 22 2.09 5.41 -3.92
N VAL A 23 2.77 5.84 -2.87
CA VAL A 23 2.29 6.95 -2.05
C VAL A 23 2.51 8.25 -2.82
N ILE A 24 1.43 9.00 -3.07
CA ILE A 24 1.50 10.28 -3.79
C ILE A 24 1.80 11.42 -2.81
N SER A 25 1.15 11.42 -1.65
CA SER A 25 1.28 12.42 -0.59
C SER A 25 0.90 11.82 0.76
N GLY A 26 1.46 12.34 1.85
CA GLY A 26 1.22 11.85 3.21
C GLY A 26 2.24 10.79 3.65
N ILE A 27 1.98 10.19 4.81
CA ILE A 27 2.77 9.11 5.39
C ILE A 27 1.92 7.84 5.31
N ALA A 28 2.52 6.74 4.89
CA ALA A 28 1.87 5.44 4.93
C ALA A 28 2.90 4.35 5.25
N GLU A 29 2.46 3.28 5.89
CA GLU A 29 3.31 2.14 6.24
C GLU A 29 2.69 0.80 5.81
N CYS A 30 3.54 -0.19 5.59
CA CYS A 30 3.15 -1.57 5.34
C CYS A 30 3.98 -2.47 6.25
N PHE A 31 3.32 -3.24 7.12
CA PHE A 31 3.96 -4.10 8.14
C PHE A 31 4.99 -3.36 9.03
N GLY A 32 4.66 -2.12 9.44
CA GLY A 32 5.53 -1.29 10.29
C GLY A 32 6.72 -0.65 9.59
N ALA A 33 6.81 -0.77 8.25
CA ALA A 33 7.82 -0.08 7.45
C ALA A 33 7.17 1.07 6.65
N GLU A 34 7.71 2.28 6.82
CA GLU A 34 7.26 3.46 6.09
C GLU A 34 7.53 3.32 4.58
N LEU A 35 6.52 3.68 3.78
CA LEU A 35 6.62 3.72 2.32
C LEU A 35 7.12 5.10 1.89
N VAL A 36 8.15 5.11 1.03
CA VAL A 36 8.75 6.35 0.54
C VAL A 36 7.81 7.01 -0.48
N PRO A 37 7.37 8.27 -0.24
CA PRO A 37 6.56 9.00 -1.21
C PRO A 37 7.23 9.08 -2.58
N GLY A 38 6.44 8.87 -3.63
CA GLY A 38 6.93 8.88 -5.01
C GLY A 38 7.53 7.54 -5.49
N LYS A 39 7.93 6.64 -4.58
CA LYS A 39 8.50 5.33 -4.93
C LYS A 39 7.38 4.33 -5.28
N GLN A 40 7.61 3.52 -6.31
CA GLN A 40 6.73 2.42 -6.68
C GLN A 40 7.17 1.11 -6.02
N TYR A 41 6.20 0.38 -5.49
CA TYR A 41 6.37 -0.93 -4.88
C TYR A 41 5.51 -1.94 -5.63
N SER A 42 6.14 -3.03 -6.10
CA SER A 42 5.42 -4.16 -6.68
C SER A 42 5.11 -5.16 -5.57
N ILE A 43 3.84 -5.48 -5.43
CA ILE A 43 3.32 -6.41 -4.44
C ILE A 43 2.83 -7.65 -5.18
N GLN A 44 3.29 -8.82 -4.76
CA GLN A 44 3.06 -10.09 -5.46
C GLN A 44 2.71 -11.19 -4.46
N GLY A 45 2.05 -12.24 -4.96
CA GLY A 45 1.64 -13.38 -4.15
C GLY A 45 0.17 -13.30 -3.80
N LYS A 46 -0.47 -14.48 -3.74
CA LYS A 46 -1.90 -14.67 -3.47
C LYS A 46 -2.24 -14.40 -2.00
N GLN A 47 -2.07 -13.16 -1.56
CA GLN A 47 -2.24 -12.78 -0.17
C GLN A 47 -2.80 -11.36 -0.05
N SER A 48 -3.28 -11.05 1.16
CA SER A 48 -3.79 -9.71 1.49
C SER A 48 -2.68 -8.88 2.13
N TYR A 49 -2.63 -7.61 1.77
CA TYR A 49 -1.70 -6.61 2.30
C TYR A 49 -2.48 -5.47 2.93
N GLY A 50 -2.03 -5.01 4.10
CA GLY A 50 -2.55 -3.82 4.77
C GLY A 50 -1.57 -2.66 4.59
N ILE A 51 -2.08 -1.51 4.16
CA ILE A 51 -1.33 -0.26 4.10
C ILE A 51 -2.02 0.72 5.02
N PHE A 52 -1.33 1.12 6.09
CA PHE A 52 -1.86 2.03 7.09
C PHE A 52 -1.42 3.46 6.76
N CYS A 53 -2.34 4.41 6.90
CA CYS A 53 -2.14 5.85 6.64
C CYS A 53 -2.48 6.68 7.88
#